data_AF-A0A949YEZ5-F1
#
_entry.id   AF-A0A949YEZ5-F1
#
_cell.length_a   1.000
_cell.length_b   1.000
_cell.length_c   1.000
_cell.angle_alpha   90.00
_cell.angle_beta   90.00
_cell.angle_gamma   90.00
#
_symmetry.space_group_name_H-M   'P 1'
#
loop_
_entity.id
_entity.type
_entity.pdbx_description
1 polymer ?
#
loop_
_entity_poly.entity_id
_entity_poly.type
_entity_poly.pdbx_seq_one_letter_code
_entity_poly.pdbx_strand_id
1 'polypeptide(L)'
;MPPALWSLMPLFTVVAGLACLAVAVTLWMLATRQMKMTRSETEQRLQMLVQRLLVIESRINELENHGRRAPDDHEEPPGHAVKGESKQGRRTQSFLDGREDQTARNEPTLIAIPDLGAVEEESDKRAGSELGERHGEAWTLAAAGVPPEEIARQTGQPIGQIELIVGLYRRLHSSRGSIDHA
;
A
#
# COMPACT_ATOMS: atom_id res chain seq x y z
N MET A 1 -46.88 -47.22 -31.33
CA MET A 1 -46.00 -46.32 -30.55
C MET A 1 -46.07 -46.75 -29.10
N PRO A 2 -44.99 -47.26 -28.48
CA PRO A 2 -45.07 -47.90 -27.17
C PRO A 2 -45.19 -46.85 -26.04
N PRO A 3 -46.23 -46.93 -25.18
CA PRO A 3 -46.45 -45.99 -24.06
C PRO A 3 -45.43 -46.10 -22.91
N ALA A 4 -44.47 -47.03 -23.00
CA ALA A 4 -43.48 -47.28 -21.96
C ALA A 4 -42.47 -46.15 -21.74
N LEU A 5 -42.24 -45.28 -22.75
CA LEU A 5 -41.26 -44.20 -22.65
C LEU A 5 -41.68 -43.06 -21.72
N TRP A 6 -42.98 -42.88 -21.48
CA TRP A 6 -43.50 -41.76 -20.67
C TRP A 6 -43.34 -42.01 -19.17
N SER A 7 -43.18 -43.27 -18.75
CA SER A 7 -43.03 -43.62 -17.33
C SER A 7 -41.61 -43.41 -16.79
N LEU A 8 -40.60 -43.24 -17.65
CA LEU A 8 -39.19 -43.07 -17.23
C LEU A 8 -38.79 -41.60 -17.02
N MET A 9 -39.49 -40.64 -17.61
CA MET A 9 -39.23 -39.20 -17.48
C MET A 9 -39.13 -38.69 -16.02
N PRO A 10 -40.01 -39.06 -15.06
CA PRO A 10 -39.91 -38.54 -13.69
C PRO A 10 -38.71 -39.11 -12.93
N LEU A 11 -38.19 -40.28 -13.32
CA LEU A 11 -37.03 -40.87 -12.67
C LEU A 11 -35.76 -40.12 -13.03
N PHE A 12 -35.64 -39.68 -14.29
CA PHE A 12 -34.52 -38.84 -14.74
C PHE A 12 -34.52 -37.45 -14.08
N THR A 13 -35.68 -36.83 -13.87
CA THR A 13 -35.74 -35.51 -13.20
C THR A 13 -35.36 -35.61 -11.73
N VAL A 14 -35.77 -36.67 -11.03
CA VAL A 14 -35.36 -36.90 -9.63
C VAL A 14 -33.85 -37.14 -9.52
N VAL A 15 -33.28 -37.97 -10.41
CA VAL A 15 -31.83 -38.24 -10.42
C VAL A 15 -31.03 -36.98 -10.75
N ALA A 16 -31.45 -36.19 -11.75
CA ALA A 16 -30.81 -34.93 -12.09
C ALA A 16 -30.90 -33.90 -10.95
N GLY A 17 -32.05 -33.81 -10.27
CA GLY A 17 -32.23 -32.95 -9.10
C GLY A 17 -31.29 -33.31 -7.94
N LEU A 18 -31.17 -34.61 -7.64
CA LEU A 18 -30.23 -35.11 -6.62
C LEU A 18 -28.77 -34.81 -6.97
N ALA A 19 -28.38 -34.99 -8.23
CA ALA A 19 -27.03 -34.67 -8.70
C ALA A 19 -26.73 -33.17 -8.57
N CYS A 20 -27.67 -32.30 -8.97
CA CYS A 20 -27.53 -30.85 -8.81
C CYS A 20 -27.40 -30.44 -7.33
N LEU A 21 -28.20 -31.04 -6.43
CA LEU A 21 -28.09 -30.77 -4.99
C LEU A 21 -26.73 -31.18 -4.43
N ALA A 22 -26.22 -32.35 -4.83
CA ALA A 22 -24.91 -32.81 -4.41
C ALA A 22 -23.80 -31.84 -4.83
N VAL A 23 -23.84 -31.33 -6.07
CA VAL A 23 -22.87 -30.33 -6.57
C VAL A 23 -23.00 -29.00 -5.83
N ALA A 24 -24.21 -28.53 -5.54
CA ALA A 24 -24.42 -27.30 -4.80
C ALA A 24 -23.84 -27.38 -3.37
N VAL A 25 -24.03 -28.52 -2.70
CA VAL A 25 -23.49 -28.75 -1.34
C VAL A 25 -21.97 -28.81 -1.36
N THR A 26 -21.35 -29.47 -2.34
CA THR A 26 -19.88 -29.55 -2.42
C THR A 26 -19.27 -28.18 -2.71
N LEU A 27 -19.87 -27.38 -3.61
CA LEU A 27 -19.44 -26.00 -3.86
C LEU A 27 -19.58 -25.12 -2.62
N TRP A 28 -20.67 -25.24 -1.88
CA TRP A 28 -20.87 -24.49 -0.64
C TRP A 28 -19.85 -24.88 0.44
N MET A 29 -19.53 -26.18 0.59
CA MET A 29 -18.47 -26.62 1.49
C MET A 29 -17.09 -26.10 1.07
N LEU A 30 -16.80 -26.04 -0.23
CA LEU A 30 -15.54 -25.48 -0.73
C LEU A 30 -15.45 -23.97 -0.45
N ALA A 31 -16.52 -23.22 -0.71
CA ALA A 31 -16.60 -21.80 -0.47
C ALA A 31 -16.44 -21.46 1.03
N THR A 32 -17.12 -22.21 1.91
CA THR A 32 -16.99 -22.02 3.36
C THR A 32 -15.62 -22.40 3.90
N ARG A 33 -14.92 -23.38 3.29
CA ARG A 33 -13.51 -23.67 3.62
C ARG A 33 -12.58 -22.54 3.20
N GLN A 34 -12.76 -21.99 2.00
CA GLN A 34 -11.93 -20.88 1.50
C GLN A 34 -12.08 -19.62 2.37
N MET A 35 -13.31 -19.29 2.79
CA MET A 35 -13.58 -18.14 3.66
C MET A 35 -12.89 -18.23 5.03
N LYS A 36 -12.62 -19.44 5.54
CA LYS A 36 -11.91 -19.60 6.82
C LYS A 36 -10.43 -19.21 6.72
N MET A 37 -9.79 -19.46 5.58
CA MET A 37 -8.38 -19.08 5.34
C MET A 37 -8.23 -17.56 5.18
N THR A 38 -9.16 -16.91 4.46
CA THR A 38 -9.10 -15.47 4.25
C THR A 38 -9.39 -14.68 5.53
N ARG A 39 -10.24 -15.23 6.41
CA ARG A 39 -10.60 -14.58 7.67
C ARG A 39 -9.40 -14.46 8.62
N SER A 40 -8.56 -15.48 8.73
CA SER A 40 -7.35 -15.42 9.57
C SER A 40 -6.35 -14.38 9.07
N GLU A 41 -6.22 -14.20 7.76
CA GLU A 41 -5.33 -13.19 7.20
C GLU A 41 -5.84 -11.77 7.50
N THR A 42 -7.15 -11.54 7.39
CA THR A 42 -7.75 -10.26 7.77
C THR A 42 -7.63 -9.98 9.27
N GLU A 43 -7.79 -11.00 10.12
CA GLU A 43 -7.64 -10.87 11.57
C GLU A 43 -6.17 -10.56 11.95
N GLN A 44 -5.20 -11.19 11.28
CA GLN A 44 -3.78 -10.87 11.45
C GLN A 44 -3.45 -9.44 11.03
N ARG A 45 -3.97 -8.98 9.89
CA ARG A 45 -3.77 -7.60 9.42
C ARG A 45 -4.39 -6.59 10.39
N LEU A 46 -5.57 -6.87 10.93
CA LEU A 46 -6.22 -6.03 11.94
C LEU A 46 -5.40 -5.97 13.23
N GLN A 47 -4.92 -7.12 13.73
CA GLN A 47 -4.07 -7.15 14.92
C GLN A 47 -2.76 -6.38 14.71
N MET A 48 -2.15 -6.50 13.52
CA MET A 48 -0.95 -5.75 13.17
C MET A 48 -1.19 -4.24 13.17
N LEU A 49 -2.34 -3.78 12.63
CA LEU A 49 -2.71 -2.37 12.62
C LEU A 49 -2.96 -1.86 14.04
N VAL A 50 -3.67 -2.62 14.88
CA VAL A 50 -3.90 -2.27 16.30
C VAL A 50 -2.57 -2.17 17.04
N GLN A 51 -1.65 -3.10 16.83
CA GLN A 51 -0.34 -3.07 17.46
C GLN A 51 0.49 -1.86 17.03
N ARG A 52 0.45 -1.48 15.75
CA ARG A 52 1.09 -0.27 15.25
C ARG A 52 0.48 1.00 15.84
N LEU A 53 -0.84 1.05 15.99
CA LEU A 53 -1.52 2.17 16.64
C LEU A 53 -1.08 2.33 18.09
N LEU A 54 -1.02 1.24 18.87
CA LEU A 54 -0.55 1.29 20.26
C LEU A 54 0.90 1.79 20.40
N VAL A 55 1.77 1.44 19.45
CA VAL A 55 3.17 1.94 19.44
C VAL A 55 3.23 3.43 19.11
N ILE A 56 2.37 3.92 18.22
CA ILE A 56 2.29 5.35 17.90
C ILE A 56 1.72 6.12 19.10
N GLU A 57 0.67 5.60 19.73
CA GLU A 57 0.04 6.21 20.90
C GLU A 57 1.02 6.29 22.08
N SER A 58 1.80 5.22 22.33
CA SER A 58 2.81 5.24 23.39
C SER A 58 3.92 6.27 23.13
N ARG A 59 4.38 6.40 21.88
CA ARG A 59 5.37 7.42 21.49
C ARG A 59 4.84 8.84 21.62
N ILE A 60 3.58 9.08 21.27
CA ILE A 60 2.95 10.39 21.43
C ILE A 60 2.84 10.73 22.91
N ASN A 61 2.38 9.79 23.74
CA ASN A 61 2.29 9.99 25.18
C ASN A 61 3.67 10.21 25.84
N GLU A 62 4.72 9.57 25.32
CA GLU A 62 6.10 9.81 25.76
C GLU A 62 6.56 11.24 25.42
N LEU A 63 6.30 11.71 24.20
CA LEU A 63 6.60 13.07 23.77
C LEU A 63 5.78 14.13 24.52
N GLU A 64 4.52 13.87 24.82
CA GLU A 64 3.66 14.77 25.59
C GLU A 64 4.17 14.92 27.04
N ASN A 65 4.59 13.81 27.67
CA ASN A 65 5.17 13.85 29.00
C ASN A 65 6.56 14.51 29.06
N HIS A 66 7.33 14.47 27.97
CA HIS A 66 8.62 15.17 27.87
C HIS A 66 8.44 16.66 27.53
N GLY A 67 7.49 17.01 26.66
CA GLY A 67 7.22 18.39 26.24
C GLY A 67 6.64 19.27 27.36
N ARG A 68 5.98 18.68 28.36
CA ARG A 68 5.43 19.42 29.51
C ARG A 68 6.45 19.74 30.60
N ARG A 69 7.73 19.36 30.40
CA ARG A 69 8.81 19.50 31.38
C ARG A 69 9.94 20.43 30.90
N ALA A 70 9.63 21.37 30.01
CA ALA A 70 10.50 22.52 29.77
C ALA A 70 10.43 23.45 30.99
N PRO A 71 11.54 23.71 31.70
CA PRO A 71 11.60 24.75 32.71
C PRO A 71 11.59 26.11 31.99
N ASP A 72 10.61 26.95 32.29
CA ASP A 72 10.59 28.38 31.97
C ASP A 72 11.70 29.07 32.79
N ASP A 73 12.95 28.95 32.36
CA ASP A 73 14.06 29.76 32.90
C ASP A 73 14.76 30.47 31.74
N HIS A 74 14.08 31.50 31.21
CA HIS A 74 14.72 32.55 30.43
C HIS A 74 15.40 33.55 31.37
N GLU A 75 16.67 33.28 31.71
CA GLU A 75 17.62 34.34 32.07
C GLU A 75 18.76 34.37 31.05
N GLU A 76 18.78 35.39 30.19
CA GLU A 76 20.00 35.98 29.61
C GLU A 76 20.97 36.37 30.76
N PRO A 77 22.33 36.43 30.60
CA PRO A 77 22.98 37.29 29.62
C PRO A 77 24.42 36.78 29.19
N PRO A 78 25.46 37.61 28.88
CA PRO A 78 25.99 37.75 27.53
C PRO A 78 27.48 37.34 27.36
N GLY A 79 27.89 37.15 26.10
CA GLY A 79 29.25 37.47 25.63
C GLY A 79 30.40 36.57 26.07
N HIS A 80 31.03 35.87 25.12
CA HIS A 80 32.48 35.98 24.89
C HIS A 80 32.89 35.18 23.64
N ALA A 81 33.44 35.90 22.66
CA ALA A 81 34.20 35.32 21.56
C ALA A 81 35.51 34.72 22.09
N VAL A 82 35.80 33.46 21.76
CA VAL A 82 37.19 32.96 21.73
C VAL A 82 37.40 32.02 20.53
N LYS A 83 38.42 32.42 19.80
CA LYS A 83 39.12 31.86 18.64
C LYS A 83 39.98 30.64 19.03
N GLY A 84 40.13 29.66 18.13
CA GLY A 84 41.16 28.61 18.22
C GLY A 84 40.82 27.42 17.32
N GLU A 85 41.12 27.45 16.03
CA GLU A 85 42.37 26.97 15.43
C GLU A 85 42.83 25.55 15.83
N SER A 86 42.86 24.70 14.79
CA SER A 86 43.99 23.84 14.39
C SER A 86 43.91 22.32 14.60
N LYS A 87 43.95 21.66 13.43
CA LYS A 87 44.89 20.59 13.03
C LYS A 87 44.73 19.16 13.59
N GLN A 88 44.37 18.28 12.65
CA GLN A 88 45.26 17.22 12.14
C GLN A 88 45.44 15.94 12.99
N GLY A 89 44.91 14.83 12.49
CA GLY A 89 45.29 13.48 12.92
C GLY A 89 44.31 12.43 12.37
N ARG A 90 44.55 11.90 11.16
CA ARG A 90 45.25 10.63 10.92
C ARG A 90 44.38 9.40 11.19
N ARG A 91 43.96 8.77 10.07
CA ARG A 91 43.61 7.35 9.92
C ARG A 91 44.27 6.46 10.98
N THR A 92 43.46 5.67 11.67
CA THR A 92 43.57 4.19 11.72
C THR A 92 42.32 3.61 12.39
N GLN A 93 41.65 2.71 11.66
CA GLN A 93 40.76 1.72 12.22
C GLN A 93 41.53 0.89 13.27
N SER A 94 40.98 0.76 14.47
CA SER A 94 41.32 -0.32 15.39
C SER A 94 40.02 -0.86 15.97
N PHE A 95 39.80 -2.14 15.71
CA PHE A 95 38.77 -2.98 16.28
C PHE A 95 38.89 -3.04 17.81
N LEU A 96 37.72 -3.17 18.46
CA LEU A 96 37.46 -3.80 19.77
C LEU A 96 38.24 -3.27 20.99
N ASP A 97 37.58 -2.45 21.82
CA ASP A 97 37.37 -2.78 23.24
C ASP A 97 36.29 -1.85 23.85
N GLY A 98 35.54 -2.37 24.81
CA GLY A 98 34.38 -1.70 25.40
C GLY A 98 34.76 -0.62 26.40
N ARG A 99 34.11 0.54 26.30
CA ARG A 99 33.69 1.33 27.46
C ARG A 99 32.62 2.34 27.04
N GLU A 100 31.52 2.27 27.77
CA GLU A 100 30.56 3.33 28.05
C GLU A 100 30.96 4.74 27.57
N ASP A 101 30.27 5.22 26.54
CA ASP A 101 29.95 6.64 26.39
C ASP A 101 28.55 6.77 25.79
N GLN A 102 27.57 6.95 26.69
CA GLN A 102 26.15 7.12 26.39
C GLN A 102 25.82 8.51 25.82
N THR A 103 26.81 9.23 25.30
CA THR A 103 26.66 10.59 24.75
C THR A 103 26.47 10.62 23.22
N ALA A 104 26.57 9.47 22.53
CA ALA A 104 26.38 9.36 21.08
C ALA A 104 24.95 8.93 20.65
N ARG A 105 23.94 8.99 21.53
CA ARG A 105 22.57 8.50 21.25
C ARG A 105 21.61 9.53 20.64
N ASN A 106 22.09 10.73 20.31
CA ASN A 106 21.27 11.83 19.78
C ASN A 106 21.75 12.35 18.42
N GLU A 107 22.33 11.49 17.57
CA GLU A 107 22.28 11.79 16.15
C GLU A 107 21.01 11.15 15.58
N PRO A 108 20.07 11.95 15.04
CA PRO A 108 18.92 11.39 14.35
C PRO A 108 19.44 10.51 13.23
N THR A 109 19.12 9.21 13.27
CA THR A 109 19.31 8.34 12.11
C THR A 109 18.49 8.92 10.97
N LEU A 110 19.15 9.65 10.07
CA LEU A 110 18.56 10.17 8.86
C LEU A 110 18.24 8.99 7.96
N ILE A 111 17.01 8.49 8.03
CA ILE A 111 16.47 7.60 7.00
C ILE A 111 16.38 8.47 5.76
N ALA A 112 17.22 8.17 4.76
CA ALA A 112 17.14 8.84 3.47
C ALA A 112 15.73 8.66 2.91
N ILE A 113 14.98 9.76 2.84
CA ILE A 113 13.66 9.79 2.21
C ILE A 113 13.94 9.59 0.72
N PRO A 114 13.39 8.54 0.08
CA PRO A 114 13.47 8.39 -1.36
C PRO A 114 12.94 9.65 -2.02
N ASP A 115 13.76 10.28 -2.86
CA ASP A 115 13.37 11.48 -3.59
C ASP A 115 12.26 11.12 -4.57
N LEU A 116 11.01 11.45 -4.22
CA LEU A 116 9.82 11.21 -5.05
C LEU A 116 9.77 12.11 -6.29
N GLY A 117 10.72 13.06 -6.41
CA GLY A 117 10.92 13.92 -7.58
C GLY A 117 11.99 13.42 -8.54
N ALA A 118 12.75 12.37 -8.19
CA ALA A 118 13.65 11.73 -9.12
C ALA A 118 12.83 11.02 -10.20
N VAL A 119 12.83 11.61 -11.40
CA VAL A 119 12.11 11.12 -12.57
C VAL A 119 12.71 9.78 -13.00
N GLU A 120 12.19 8.68 -12.47
CA GLU A 120 12.38 7.33 -13.03
C GLU A 120 11.51 7.17 -14.29
N GLU A 121 11.84 7.95 -15.33
CA GLU A 121 11.08 8.07 -16.57
C GLU A 121 10.92 6.73 -17.33
N GLU A 122 11.72 5.73 -16.99
CA GLU A 122 11.76 4.44 -17.65
C GLU A 122 10.89 3.37 -16.95
N SER A 123 10.70 3.48 -15.63
CA SER A 123 9.85 2.57 -14.86
C SER A 123 8.35 2.89 -15.07
N ASP A 124 8.02 4.18 -15.17
CA ASP A 124 6.66 4.68 -15.41
C ASP A 124 6.09 4.21 -16.76
N LYS A 125 6.92 4.14 -17.81
CA LYS A 125 6.49 3.70 -19.16
C LYS A 125 6.08 2.22 -19.17
N ARG A 126 6.82 1.36 -18.46
CA ARG A 126 6.52 -0.08 -18.39
C ARG A 126 5.28 -0.35 -17.55
N ALA A 127 5.18 0.33 -16.40
CA ALA A 127 4.02 0.25 -15.51
C ALA A 127 2.73 0.72 -16.21
N GLY A 128 2.81 1.78 -17.02
CA GLY A 128 1.68 2.27 -17.82
C GLY A 128 1.18 1.26 -18.86
N SER A 129 2.10 0.58 -19.57
CA SER A 129 1.74 -0.44 -20.55
C SER A 129 1.05 -1.66 -19.91
N GLU A 130 1.60 -2.14 -18.79
CA GLU A 130 1.04 -3.29 -18.08
C GLU A 130 -0.32 -2.98 -17.44
N LEU A 131 -0.50 -1.77 -16.92
CA LEU A 131 -1.78 -1.33 -16.35
C LEU A 131 -2.85 -1.15 -17.45
N GLY A 132 -2.46 -0.66 -18.62
CA GLY A 132 -3.31 -0.58 -19.80
C GLY A 132 -3.78 -1.95 -20.29
N GLU A 133 -2.95 -3.00 -20.19
CA GLU A 133 -3.38 -4.37 -20.53
C GLU A 133 -4.42 -4.92 -19.56
N ARG A 134 -4.23 -4.70 -18.25
CA ARG A 134 -5.13 -5.23 -17.21
C ARG A 134 -6.46 -4.47 -17.09
N HIS A 135 -6.44 -3.17 -17.39
CA HIS A 135 -7.60 -2.28 -17.29
C HIS A 135 -7.98 -1.65 -18.63
N GLY A 136 -7.81 -2.41 -19.72
CA GLY A 136 -7.96 -1.89 -21.09
C GLY A 136 -9.26 -1.13 -21.34
N GLU A 137 -10.38 -1.61 -20.83
CA GLU A 137 -11.68 -0.94 -21.01
C GLU A 137 -11.76 0.41 -20.28
N ALA A 138 -11.34 0.49 -19.02
CA ALA A 138 -11.28 1.76 -18.30
C ALA A 138 -10.24 2.72 -18.94
N TRP A 139 -9.15 2.16 -19.46
CA TRP A 139 -8.08 2.91 -20.12
C TRP A 139 -8.52 3.51 -21.45
N THR A 140 -9.26 2.78 -22.28
CA THR A 140 -9.81 3.29 -23.55
C THR A 140 -10.85 4.39 -23.32
N LEU A 141 -11.71 4.21 -22.31
CA LEU A 141 -12.69 5.24 -21.94
C LEU A 141 -12.01 6.49 -21.37
N ALA A 142 -10.96 6.33 -20.57
CA ALA A 142 -10.13 7.44 -20.11
C ALA A 142 -9.45 8.18 -21.27
N ALA A 143 -8.95 7.44 -22.27
CA ALA A 143 -8.37 8.01 -23.48
C ALA A 143 -9.40 8.76 -24.34
N ALA A 144 -10.66 8.32 -24.33
CA ALA A 144 -11.78 9.02 -24.96
C ALA A 144 -12.26 10.25 -24.15
N GLY A 145 -11.67 10.53 -22.99
CA GLY A 145 -12.02 11.69 -22.16
C GLY A 145 -13.31 11.51 -21.35
N VAL A 146 -13.79 10.28 -21.19
CA VAL A 146 -15.00 9.97 -20.39
C VAL A 146 -14.72 10.26 -18.91
N PRO A 147 -15.66 10.88 -18.18
CA PRO A 147 -15.46 11.17 -16.76
C PRO A 147 -15.43 9.88 -15.91
N PRO A 148 -14.66 9.84 -14.81
CA PRO A 148 -14.49 8.64 -13.97
C PRO A 148 -15.80 8.03 -13.49
N GLU A 149 -16.80 8.86 -13.15
CA GLU A 149 -18.10 8.42 -12.67
C GLU A 149 -18.87 7.63 -13.73
N GLU A 150 -18.76 8.05 -14.98
CA GLU A 150 -19.40 7.38 -16.11
C GLU A 150 -18.68 6.07 -16.45
N ILE A 151 -17.35 6.06 -16.40
CA ILE A 151 -16.55 4.84 -16.59
C ILE A 151 -16.89 3.81 -15.51
N ALA A 152 -17.01 4.22 -14.24
CA ALA A 152 -17.36 3.33 -13.14
C ALA A 152 -18.76 2.71 -13.32
N ARG A 153 -19.73 3.50 -13.80
CA ARG A 153 -21.07 2.99 -14.15
C ARG A 153 -21.03 1.97 -15.28
N GLN A 154 -20.28 2.25 -16.34
CA GLN A 154 -20.21 1.39 -17.53
C GLN A 154 -19.45 0.08 -17.27
N THR A 155 -18.36 0.15 -16.51
CA THR A 155 -17.48 -1.00 -16.22
C THR A 155 -17.89 -1.79 -14.98
N GLY A 156 -18.78 -1.23 -14.13
CA GLY A 156 -19.15 -1.82 -12.84
C GLY A 156 -18.01 -1.82 -11.81
N GLN A 157 -16.94 -1.06 -12.04
CA GLN A 157 -15.79 -1.00 -11.16
C GLN A 157 -15.95 0.07 -10.06
N PRO A 158 -15.29 -0.08 -8.90
CA PRO A 158 -15.30 0.94 -7.86
C PRO A 158 -14.74 2.29 -8.35
N ILE A 159 -15.42 3.39 -8.00
CA ILE A 159 -15.05 4.73 -8.48
C ILE A 159 -13.59 5.11 -8.14
N GLY A 160 -13.12 4.81 -6.93
CA GLY A 160 -11.74 5.12 -6.54
C GLY A 160 -10.68 4.36 -7.36
N GLN A 161 -11.00 3.17 -7.86
CA GLN A 161 -10.11 2.44 -8.76
C GLN A 161 -10.04 3.10 -10.14
N ILE A 162 -11.18 3.55 -10.66
CA ILE A 162 -11.25 4.27 -11.93
C ILE A 162 -10.52 5.62 -11.84
N GLU A 163 -10.71 6.37 -10.76
CA GLU A 163 -10.00 7.64 -10.52
C GLU A 163 -8.47 7.44 -10.53
N LEU A 164 -7.99 6.36 -9.91
CA LEU A 164 -6.57 6.00 -9.93
C LEU A 164 -6.08 5.75 -11.36
N ILE A 165 -6.80 4.91 -12.13
CA ILE A 165 -6.44 4.56 -13.51
C ILE A 165 -6.43 5.81 -14.40
N VAL A 166 -7.46 6.66 -14.30
CA VAL A 166 -7.56 7.91 -15.06
C VAL A 166 -6.45 8.89 -14.67
N GLY A 167 -6.15 9.01 -13.37
CA GLY A 167 -5.07 9.85 -12.87
C GLY A 167 -3.70 9.40 -13.38
N LEU A 168 -3.44 8.09 -13.36
CA LEU A 168 -2.23 7.49 -13.92
C LEU A 168 -2.13 7.71 -15.43
N TYR A 169 -3.22 7.50 -16.16
CA TYR A 169 -3.30 7.79 -17.59
C TYR A 169 -2.89 9.23 -17.88
N ARG A 170 -3.47 10.21 -17.17
CA ARG A 170 -3.13 11.63 -17.35
C ARG A 170 -1.67 11.90 -17.03
N ARG A 171 -1.14 11.38 -15.93
CA ARG A 171 0.27 11.58 -15.55
C ARG A 171 1.23 11.07 -16.62
N LEU A 172 0.99 9.88 -17.14
CA LEU A 172 1.83 9.27 -18.19
C LEU A 172 1.79 10.07 -19.50
N HIS A 173 0.63 10.57 -19.90
CA HIS A 173 0.46 11.31 -21.15
C HIS A 173 0.90 12.78 -21.03
N SER A 174 0.77 13.40 -19.86
CA SER A 174 1.30 14.73 -19.56
C SER A 174 2.83 14.73 -19.48
N SER A 175 3.43 13.68 -18.91
CA SER A 175 4.90 13.51 -18.88
C SER A 175 5.48 13.40 -20.29
N ARG A 176 4.80 12.67 -21.19
CA ARG A 176 5.23 12.50 -22.59
C ARG A 176 5.28 13.80 -23.40
N GLY A 177 4.44 14.79 -23.08
CA GLY A 177 4.44 16.09 -23.75
C GLY A 177 5.52 17.06 -23.26
N SER A 178 6.23 16.75 -22.17
CA SER A 178 7.23 17.64 -21.57
C SER A 178 8.64 17.49 -22.17
N ILE A 179 8.89 16.45 -22.99
CA ILE A 179 10.24 16.09 -23.48
C ILE A 179 10.57 16.78 -24.82
N ASP A 180 9.59 17.36 -25.52
CA ASP A 180 9.79 17.94 -26.87
C ASP A 180 10.10 19.47 -26.88
N HIS A 181 10.46 20.07 -25.75
CA HIS A 181 10.86 21.48 -25.65
C HIS A 181 12.18 21.65 -24.88
N ALA A 182 13.30 21.32 -25.52
CA ALA A 182 14.64 21.79 -25.15
C ALA A 182 15.49 21.98 -26.42
#